data_AF-M1MZS5-F1
#
_entry.id   AF-M1MZS5-F1
#
_cell.length_a   1.000
_cell.length_b   1.000
_cell.length_c   1.000
_cell.angle_alpha   90.00
_cell.angle_beta   90.00
_cell.angle_gamma   90.00
#
_symmetry.space_group_name_H-M   'P 1'
#
loop_
_entity.id
_entity.type
_entity.pdbx_description
1 polymer ?
#
loop_
_entity_poly.entity_id
_entity_poly.type
_entity_poly.pdbx_seq_one_letter_code
_entity_poly.pdbx_strand_id
1 'polypeptide(L)'
;MVLAELLDVGFSQITKMDVFGRGKQKGIRVGSVEYDELPKEMLMIRVNNEDKDEVIKIIMQNSRTGSKGTFGDGKIFVLPIKDSYRIRDGKSGEDVL
;
A
#
# COMPACT_ATOMS: atom_id res chain seq x y z
N MET A 1 7.38 4.62 -10.05
CA MET A 1 7.49 3.65 -8.92
C MET A 1 6.70 4.27 -7.78
N VAL A 2 5.79 3.51 -7.14
CA VAL A 2 4.76 4.05 -6.22
C VAL A 2 5.32 5.07 -5.20
N LEU A 3 6.43 4.74 -4.52
CA LEU A 3 7.02 5.60 -3.50
C LEU A 3 7.54 6.94 -4.03
N ALA A 4 8.08 6.96 -5.25
CA ALA A 4 8.58 8.19 -5.85
C ALA A 4 7.43 9.14 -6.20
N GLU A 5 6.37 8.60 -6.81
CA GLU A 5 5.20 9.41 -7.18
C GLU A 5 4.49 9.97 -5.94
N LEU A 6 4.35 9.17 -4.90
CA LEU A 6 3.78 9.62 -3.62
C LEU A 6 4.63 10.72 -2.98
N LEU A 7 5.96 10.63 -3.06
CA LEU A 7 6.86 11.68 -2.57
C LEU A 7 6.68 12.98 -3.34
N ASP A 8 6.58 12.92 -4.68
CA ASP A 8 6.45 14.09 -5.55
C ASP A 8 5.16 14.89 -5.29
N VAL A 9 4.09 14.21 -4.86
CA VAL A 9 2.83 14.85 -4.46
C VAL A 9 2.73 15.15 -2.95
N GLY A 10 3.82 14.98 -2.19
CA GLY A 10 3.93 15.39 -0.79
C GLY A 10 3.68 14.32 0.27
N PHE A 11 3.43 13.06 -0.10
CA PHE A 11 3.26 11.94 0.84
C PHE A 11 4.59 11.23 1.12
N SER A 12 5.32 11.74 2.12
CA SER A 12 6.62 11.19 2.54
C SER A 12 6.55 10.20 3.71
N GLN A 13 5.42 10.15 4.44
CA GLN A 13 5.25 9.32 5.63
C GLN A 13 4.67 7.95 5.26
N ILE A 14 5.55 6.99 5.00
CA ILE A 14 5.19 5.64 4.56
C ILE A 14 5.94 4.62 5.40
N THR A 15 5.25 3.56 5.83
CA THR A 15 5.90 2.34 6.33
C THR A 15 5.84 1.26 5.26
N LYS A 16 6.98 0.65 4.96
CA LYS A 16 7.08 -0.47 4.00
C LYS A 16 7.51 -1.73 4.73
N MET A 17 6.89 -2.85 4.40
CA MET A 17 7.22 -4.16 4.98
C MET A 17 7.16 -5.26 3.92
N ASP A 18 8.15 -6.15 3.94
CA ASP A 18 8.12 -7.36 3.11
C ASP A 18 7.16 -8.36 3.74
N VAL A 19 6.21 -8.86 2.95
CA VAL A 19 5.19 -9.81 3.39
C VAL A 19 5.03 -10.95 2.39
N PHE A 20 4.51 -12.08 2.84
CA PHE A 20 4.04 -13.16 1.97
C PHE A 20 2.52 -13.12 1.92
N GLY A 21 1.95 -13.40 0.74
CA GLY A 21 0.50 -13.41 0.61
C GLY A 21 0.00 -14.18 -0.61
N ARG A 22 -1.26 -14.59 -0.52
CA ARG A 22 -1.94 -15.39 -1.54
C ARG A 22 -3.22 -14.69 -2.00
N GLY A 23 -3.44 -14.69 -3.32
CA GLY A 23 -4.67 -14.16 -3.94
C GLY A 23 -5.62 -15.28 -4.36
N LYS A 24 -6.64 -14.94 -5.18
CA LYS A 24 -7.49 -15.94 -5.84
C LYS A 24 -6.69 -16.84 -6.80
N GLN A 25 -5.59 -16.34 -7.34
CA GLN A 25 -4.59 -17.15 -8.04
C GLN A 25 -3.85 -17.98 -6.97
N LYS A 26 -4.16 -19.28 -6.93
CA LYS A 26 -3.56 -20.24 -6.01
C LYS A 26 -2.08 -20.40 -6.36
N GLY A 27 -1.19 -19.83 -5.54
CA GLY A 27 0.26 -20.04 -5.61
C GLY A 27 0.90 -19.84 -6.99
N ILE A 28 2.16 -20.24 -7.12
CA ILE A 28 2.81 -20.47 -8.42
C ILE A 28 3.52 -21.81 -8.35
N ARG A 29 3.39 -22.61 -9.42
CA ARG A 29 4.20 -23.81 -9.60
C ARG A 29 5.37 -23.50 -10.51
N VAL A 30 6.58 -23.68 -10.01
CA VAL A 30 7.82 -23.53 -10.79
C VAL A 30 8.51 -24.89 -10.82
N GLY A 31 8.36 -25.60 -11.96
CA GLY A 31 8.83 -26.97 -12.11
C GLY A 31 8.11 -27.94 -11.17
N SER A 32 8.88 -28.57 -10.27
CA SER A 32 8.37 -29.49 -9.24
C SER A 32 7.98 -28.81 -7.92
N VAL A 33 8.29 -27.52 -7.74
CA VAL A 33 8.04 -26.78 -6.50
C VAL A 33 6.73 -26.00 -6.62
N GLU A 34 5.85 -26.14 -5.64
CA GLU A 34 4.64 -25.35 -5.49
C GLU A 34 4.85 -24.32 -4.36
N TYR A 35 4.75 -23.05 -4.71
CA TYR A 35 4.80 -21.94 -3.77
C TYR A 35 3.39 -21.52 -3.42
N ASP A 36 2.98 -21.76 -2.18
CA ASP A 36 1.62 -21.41 -1.71
C ASP A 36 1.39 -19.91 -1.58
N GLU A 37 2.44 -19.17 -1.22
CA GLU A 37 2.43 -17.73 -1.01
C GLU A 37 3.52 -17.07 -1.84
N LEU A 38 3.26 -15.84 -2.27
CA LEU A 38 4.20 -15.05 -3.04
C LEU A 38 4.69 -13.85 -2.24
N PRO A 39 5.96 -13.47 -2.36
CA PRO A 39 6.48 -12.25 -1.74
C PRO A 39 5.76 -11.01 -2.31
N LYS A 40 5.50 -10.03 -1.45
CA LYS A 40 4.83 -8.76 -1.74
C LYS A 40 5.43 -7.67 -0.87
N GLU A 41 5.29 -6.43 -1.31
CA GLU A 41 5.52 -5.26 -0.46
C GLU A 41 4.16 -4.78 0.10
N MET A 42 4.07 -4.62 1.41
CA MET A 42 2.97 -3.94 2.07
C MET A 42 3.37 -2.49 2.32
N LEU A 43 2.54 -1.57 1.86
CA LEU A 43 2.64 -0.14 2.17
C LEU A 43 1.55 0.23 3.17
N MET A 44 1.94 0.82 4.29
CA MET A 44 1.05 1.45 5.25
C MET A 44 1.26 2.96 5.16
N ILE A 45 0.19 3.66 4.81
CA ILE A 45 0.23 5.08 4.49
C ILE A 45 -0.91 5.75 5.23
N ARG A 46 -0.57 6.79 5.98
CA ARG A 46 -1.54 7.69 6.60
C ARG A 46 -1.92 8.76 5.56
N VAL A 47 -3.20 9.06 5.45
CA VAL A 47 -3.76 10.02 4.48
C VAL A 47 -4.88 10.82 5.12
N ASN A 48 -4.92 12.13 4.84
CA ASN A 48 -6.09 12.94 5.16
C ASN A 48 -7.28 12.47 4.32
N ASN A 49 -8.51 12.76 4.78
CA ASN A 49 -9.72 12.35 4.07
C ASN A 49 -9.82 13.01 2.68
N GLU A 50 -9.41 14.27 2.56
CA GLU A 50 -9.37 15.04 1.32
C GLU A 50 -8.39 14.47 0.28
N ASP A 51 -7.32 13.81 0.73
CA ASP A 51 -6.25 13.29 -0.12
C ASP A 51 -6.46 11.82 -0.53
N LYS A 52 -7.35 11.12 0.18
CA LYS A 52 -7.57 9.67 0.08
C LYS A 52 -7.75 9.19 -1.36
N ASP A 53 -8.62 9.86 -2.13
CA ASP A 53 -8.94 9.43 -3.50
C ASP A 53 -7.76 9.65 -4.48
N GLU A 54 -6.98 10.71 -4.31
CA GLU A 54 -5.80 10.97 -5.13
C GLU A 54 -4.69 9.96 -4.84
N VAL A 55 -4.45 9.64 -3.56
CA VAL A 55 -3.47 8.62 -3.19
C VAL A 55 -3.85 7.23 -3.71
N ILE A 56 -5.12 6.84 -3.61
CA ILE A 56 -5.60 5.57 -4.20
C ILE A 56 -5.33 5.55 -5.70
N LYS A 57 -5.63 6.64 -6.41
CA LYS A 57 -5.42 6.76 -7.85
C LYS A 57 -3.93 6.62 -8.21
N ILE A 58 -3.03 7.30 -7.51
CA ILE A 58 -1.58 7.21 -7.72
C ILE A 58 -1.09 5.77 -7.52
N ILE A 59 -1.48 5.11 -6.43
CA ILE A 59 -1.08 3.74 -6.14
C ILE A 59 -1.60 2.80 -7.24
N MET A 60 -2.86 2.94 -7.65
CA MET A 60 -3.43 2.11 -8.71
C MET A 60 -2.71 2.29 -10.05
N GLN A 61 -2.39 3.53 -10.44
CA GLN A 61 -1.72 3.83 -11.71
C GLN A 61 -0.30 3.26 -11.74
N ASN A 62 0.42 3.33 -10.60
CA ASN A 62 1.81 2.89 -10.51
C ASN A 62 1.97 1.39 -10.19
N SER A 63 0.94 0.72 -9.65
CA SER A 63 1.01 -0.71 -9.28
C SER A 63 0.36 -1.63 -10.32
N ARG A 64 -0.55 -1.10 -11.15
CA ARG A 64 -1.24 -1.89 -12.17
C ARG A 64 -0.29 -2.28 -13.28
N THR A 65 -0.27 -3.57 -13.61
CA THR A 65 0.53 -4.09 -14.72
C THR A 65 -0.34 -4.33 -15.96
N GLY A 66 0.15 -3.91 -17.13
CA GLY A 66 -0.62 -3.98 -18.38
C GLY A 66 -1.83 -3.02 -18.43
N SER A 67 -2.53 -2.99 -19.56
CA SER A 67 -3.63 -2.04 -19.78
C SER A 67 -4.91 -2.35 -18.98
N LYS A 68 -5.11 -3.62 -18.61
CA LYS A 68 -6.29 -4.10 -17.88
C LYS A 68 -6.00 -4.53 -16.43
N GLY A 69 -4.73 -4.46 -16.00
CA GLY A 69 -4.29 -5.10 -14.76
C GLY A 69 -4.04 -6.60 -14.95
N THR A 70 -3.22 -7.18 -14.08
CA THR A 70 -3.00 -8.63 -14.02
C THR A 70 -3.23 -9.18 -12.62
N PHE A 71 -3.39 -10.50 -12.52
CA PHE A 71 -3.48 -11.15 -11.23
C PHE A 71 -2.15 -10.98 -10.47
N GLY A 72 -2.24 -10.43 -9.26
CA GLY A 72 -1.06 -10.18 -8.43
C GLY A 72 -0.77 -8.69 -8.21
N ASP A 73 -1.39 -7.78 -8.98
CA ASP A 73 -1.27 -6.31 -8.83
C ASP A 73 -1.62 -5.77 -7.44
N GLY A 74 -2.19 -6.62 -6.58
CA GLY A 74 -2.41 -6.33 -5.17
C GLY A 74 -3.84 -5.89 -4.86
N LYS A 75 -4.01 -5.29 -3.68
CA LYS A 75 -5.26 -4.68 -3.21
C LYS A 75 -4.92 -3.48 -2.35
N ILE A 76 -5.82 -2.49 -2.35
CA ILE A 76 -5.78 -1.36 -1.44
C ILE A 76 -6.91 -1.55 -0.45
N PHE A 77 -6.61 -1.46 0.85
CA PHE A 77 -7.59 -1.46 1.91
C PHE A 77 -7.59 -0.09 2.58
N VAL A 78 -8.76 0.50 2.73
CA VAL A 78 -8.95 1.79 3.42
C VAL A 78 -9.57 1.49 4.77
N LEU A 79 -8.86 1.83 5.83
CA LEU A 79 -9.30 1.64 7.21
C LEU A 79 -9.39 3.02 7.88
N PRO A 80 -10.46 3.32 8.63
CA PRO A 80 -10.55 4.57 9.36
C PRO A 80 -9.55 4.57 10.52
N ILE A 81 -8.76 5.65 10.64
CA ILE A 81 -7.94 5.93 11.81
C ILE A 81 -8.78 6.80 12.75
N LYS A 82 -8.99 6.33 13.98
CA LYS A 82 -9.77 7.08 14.98
C LYS A 82 -8.92 8.14 15.67
N ASP A 83 -7.69 7.78 16.03
CA ASP A 83 -6.77 8.63 16.78
C ASP A 83 -5.32 8.36 16.34
N SER A 84 -4.47 9.39 16.45
CA SER A 84 -3.04 9.32 16.16
C SER A 84 -2.27 10.16 17.18
N TYR A 85 -1.08 9.69 17.56
CA TYR A 85 -0.20 10.34 18.54
C TYR A 85 1.22 10.38 18.00
N ARG A 86 1.86 11.56 18.06
CA ARG A 86 3.25 11.72 17.65
C ARG A 86 4.16 11.60 18.87
N ILE A 87 5.03 10.60 18.86
CA ILE A 87 5.86 10.24 20.02
C ILE A 87 6.79 11.39 20.47
N ARG A 88 7.40 12.13 19.54
CA ARG A 88 8.41 13.15 19.86
C ARG A 88 7.89 14.27 20.76
N ASP A 89 6.65 14.70 20.58
CA ASP A 89 6.05 15.86 21.25
C ASP A 89 4.73 15.54 21.98
N GLY A 90 4.26 14.29 21.92
CA GLY A 90 3.04 13.83 22.59
C GLY A 90 1.76 14.44 22.02
N LYS A 91 1.81 15.11 20.86
CA LYS A 91 0.64 15.73 20.25
C LYS A 91 -0.29 14.68 19.66
N SER A 92 -1.59 15.01 19.65
CA SER A 92 -2.68 14.27 19.02
C SER A 92 -3.63 15.23 18.31
N GLY A 93 -4.59 14.70 17.55
CA GLY A 93 -5.59 15.49 16.80
C GLY A 93 -5.24 15.61 15.32
N GLU A 94 -5.98 16.45 14.57
CA GLU A 94 -5.89 16.57 13.09
C GLU A 94 -4.47 16.83 12.56
N ASP A 95 -3.62 17.56 13.30
CA ASP A 95 -2.22 17.84 12.93
C ASP A 95 -1.29 16.60 12.99
N VAL A 96 -1.81 15.48 13.49
CA VAL A 96 -1.11 14.20 13.72
C VAL A 96 -1.88 13.04 13.10
N LEU A 97 -3.21 13.17 13.06
CA LEU A 97 -4.10 12.33 12.29
C LEU A 97 -3.85 12.48 10.83
#